data_AF-A0A2A4XTW3-F1
#
_entry.id   AF-A0A2A4XTW3-F1
#
_cell.length_a   1.000
_cell.length_b   1.000
_cell.length_c   1.000
_cell.angle_alpha   90.00
_cell.angle_beta   90.00
_cell.angle_gamma   90.00
#
_symmetry.space_group_name_H-M   'P 1'
#
loop_
_entity.id
_entity.type
_entity.pdbx_description
1 polymer ?
#
loop_
_entity_poly.entity_id
_entity_poly.type
_entity_poly.pdbx_seq_one_letter_code
_entity_poly.pdbx_strand_id
1 'polypeptide(L)'
;MLTRNVKLKDLIVCKLTKNWSPKQISGWLKLTFPDNGSMRVSHETIYKSLFIQTRGLFRKEMRNHLRTKRKFRHAKNHKAGSASRILDGISISKRPAIVEDRAIPGHWEGDLICGSKNSYIATVVERQSR
;
A
#
# COMPACT_ATOMS: atom_id res chain seq x y z
N MET A 1 5.71 -14.30 17.34
CA MET A 1 7.09 -13.89 17.65
C MET A 1 7.14 -12.56 18.40
N LEU A 2 6.72 -11.42 17.84
CA LEU A 2 6.68 -10.13 18.58
C LEU A 2 5.64 -10.09 19.72
N THR A 3 4.54 -10.84 19.60
CA THR A 3 3.50 -10.96 20.64
C THR A 3 3.97 -11.69 21.90
N ARG A 4 5.01 -12.54 21.79
CA ARG A 4 5.44 -13.44 22.87
C ARG A 4 6.47 -12.79 23.80
N ASN A 5 7.14 -11.73 23.33
CA ASN A 5 8.18 -11.02 24.09
C ASN A 5 7.77 -9.54 24.24
N VAL A 6 7.11 -9.22 25.35
CA VAL A 6 6.60 -7.88 25.67
C VAL A 6 7.75 -6.87 25.74
N LYS A 7 8.87 -7.25 26.37
CA LYS A 7 10.06 -6.40 26.50
C LYS A 7 10.64 -5.98 25.15
N LEU A 8 10.72 -6.91 24.20
CA LEU A 8 11.17 -6.61 22.83
C LEU A 8 10.22 -5.62 22.14
N LYS A 9 8.91 -5.81 22.29
CA LYS A 9 7.90 -4.92 21.71
C LYS A 9 8.03 -3.50 22.25
N ASP A 10 8.17 -3.34 23.57
CA ASP A 10 8.25 -2.02 24.21
C ASP A 10 9.51 -1.26 23.78
N LEU A 11 10.64 -1.96 23.63
CA LEU A 11 11.86 -1.38 23.08
C LEU A 11 11.67 -0.89 21.64
N ILE A 12 10.99 -1.66 20.80
CA ILE A 12 10.71 -1.27 19.42
C ILE A 12 9.81 -0.02 19.40
N VAL A 13 8.77 0.03 20.24
CA VAL A 13 7.90 1.20 20.36
C VAL A 13 8.70 2.44 20.80
N CYS A 14 9.50 2.32 21.86
CA CYS A 14 10.33 3.41 22.38
C CYS A 14 11.35 3.94 21.35
N LYS A 15 11.91 3.07 20.51
CA LYS A 15 12.83 3.51 19.46
C LYS A 15 12.09 4.12 18.27
N LEU A 16 10.93 3.59 17.90
CA LEU A 16 10.10 4.18 16.85
C LEU A 16 9.62 5.58 17.23
N THR A 17 9.22 5.85 18.48
CA THR A 17 8.82 7.20 18.91
C THR A 17 9.98 8.20 18.85
N LYS A 18 11.23 7.71 18.96
CA LYS A 18 12.46 8.49 18.74
C LYS A 18 12.84 8.63 17.25
N ASN A 19 11.94 8.30 16.33
CA ASN A 19 12.12 8.37 14.87
C ASN A 19 13.23 7.44 14.32
N TRP A 20 13.52 6.32 15.00
CA TRP A 20 14.45 5.33 14.47
C TRP A 20 13.79 4.50 13.37
N SER A 21 14.51 4.23 12.28
CA SER A 21 14.03 3.32 11.24
C SER A 21 14.02 1.86 11.71
N PRO A 22 13.10 1.01 11.21
CA PRO A 22 13.11 -0.43 11.51
C PRO A 22 14.45 -1.13 11.27
N LYS A 23 15.23 -0.67 10.29
CA LYS A 23 16.59 -1.18 10.01
C LYS A 23 17.58 -0.81 11.12
N GLN A 24 17.54 0.43 11.60
CA GLN A 24 18.37 0.87 12.73
C GLN A 24 18.00 0.12 14.02
N ILE A 25 16.71 -0.08 14.28
CA ILE A 25 16.24 -0.81 15.47
C ILE A 25 16.74 -2.26 15.45
N SER A 26 16.59 -2.95 14.31
CA SER A 26 17.07 -4.33 14.14
C SER A 26 18.59 -4.44 14.32
N GLY A 27 19.36 -3.50 13.75
CA GLY A 27 20.81 -3.47 13.92
C GLY A 27 21.24 -3.17 15.36
N TRP A 28 20.60 -2.21 16.02
CA TRP A 28 20.86 -1.86 17.41
C TRP A 28 20.57 -3.02 18.36
N LEU A 29 19.44 -3.71 18.19
CA LEU A 29 19.12 -4.89 18.99
C LEU A 29 20.18 -5.99 18.87
N LYS A 30 20.73 -6.21 17.66
CA LYS A 30 21.81 -7.18 17.45
C LYS A 30 23.11 -6.81 18.17
N LEU A 31 23.42 -5.51 18.26
CA LEU A 31 24.62 -5.01 18.94
C LEU A 31 24.47 -4.97 20.46
N THR A 32 23.29 -4.59 20.96
CA THR A 32 23.04 -4.46 22.40
C THR A 32 22.78 -5.80 23.09
N PHE A 33 22.24 -6.78 22.36
CA PHE A 33 21.92 -8.11 22.89
C PHE A 33 22.54 -9.22 22.02
N PRO A 34 23.89 -9.34 21.98
CA PRO A 34 24.57 -10.31 21.12
C PRO A 34 24.18 -11.75 21.47
N ASP A 35 24.13 -12.08 22.77
CA ASP A 35 23.92 -13.46 23.25
C ASP A 35 22.45 -13.83 23.47
N ASN A 36 21.55 -12.85 23.45
CA ASN A 36 20.13 -13.09 23.70
C ASN A 36 19.35 -13.22 22.38
N GLY A 37 19.18 -14.47 21.91
CA GLY A 37 18.41 -14.78 20.71
C GLY A 37 16.96 -14.30 20.74
N SER A 38 16.36 -14.18 21.93
CA SER A 38 14.97 -13.71 22.08
C SER A 38 14.78 -12.22 21.77
N MET A 39 15.89 -11.45 21.72
CA MET A 39 15.91 -10.02 21.36
C MET A 39 16.18 -9.77 19.87
N ARG A 40 16.36 -10.82 19.08
CA ARG A 40 16.62 -10.70 17.64
C ARG A 40 15.31 -10.55 16.87
N VAL A 41 15.22 -9.51 16.06
CA VAL A 41 14.11 -9.32 15.12
C VAL A 41 14.62 -8.73 13.81
N SER A 42 14.13 -9.24 12.68
CA SER A 42 14.41 -8.64 11.38
C SER A 42 13.61 -7.34 11.22
N HIS A 43 14.22 -6.33 10.59
CA HIS A 43 13.53 -5.11 10.19
C HIS A 43 12.31 -5.37 9.30
N GLU A 44 12.30 -6.48 8.55
CA GLU A 44 11.14 -6.92 7.76
C GLU A 44 9.95 -7.28 8.64
N THR A 45 10.21 -7.93 9.78
CA THR A 45 9.16 -8.31 10.73
C THR A 45 8.54 -7.07 11.35
N ILE A 46 9.36 -6.06 11.70
CA ILE A 46 8.89 -4.76 12.20
C ILE A 46 8.03 -4.05 11.14
N TYR A 47 8.47 -4.02 9.88
CA TYR A 47 7.66 -3.44 8.80
C TYR A 47 6.32 -4.17 8.62
N LYS A 48 6.35 -5.51 8.57
CA LYS A 48 5.11 -6.31 8.45
C LYS A 48 4.14 -6.01 9.60
N SER A 49 4.63 -5.83 10.82
CA SER A 49 3.77 -5.46 11.96
C SER A 49 3.24 -4.02 11.93
N LEU A 50 3.88 -3.10 11.20
CA LEU A 50 3.39 -1.71 11.05
C LEU A 50 2.33 -1.54 9.95
N PHE A 51 2.41 -2.37 8.90
CA PHE A 51 1.54 -2.27 7.71
C PHE A 51 0.42 -3.33 7.67
N ILE A 52 0.60 -4.49 8.31
CA ILE A 52 -0.43 -5.54 8.34
C ILE A 52 -1.33 -5.29 9.56
N GLN A 53 -2.51 -4.72 9.30
CA GLN A 53 -3.46 -4.30 10.35
C GLN A 53 -3.99 -5.46 11.18
N THR A 54 -4.13 -6.67 10.59
CA THR A 54 -4.58 -7.89 11.30
C THR A 54 -3.64 -8.33 12.43
N ARG A 55 -2.41 -7.81 12.48
CA ARG A 55 -1.48 -8.15 13.57
C ARG A 55 -1.76 -7.37 14.85
N GLY A 56 -2.43 -6.22 14.81
CA GLY A 56 -2.78 -5.41 16.00
C GLY A 56 -1.60 -5.01 16.91
N LEU A 57 -0.36 -5.21 16.47
CA LEU A 57 0.83 -5.10 17.33
C LEU A 57 1.20 -3.66 17.64
N PHE A 58 0.96 -2.74 16.71
CA PHE A 58 1.37 -1.33 16.82
C PHE A 58 0.20 -0.41 16.47
N ARG A 59 0.13 0.74 17.15
CA ARG A 59 -0.86 1.79 16.84
C ARG A 59 -0.59 2.35 15.45
N LYS A 60 -1.66 2.74 14.73
CA LYS A 60 -1.60 3.30 13.37
C LYS A 60 -0.65 4.50 13.27
N GLU A 61 -0.58 5.29 14.34
CA GLU A 61 0.26 6.47 14.53
C GLU A 61 1.76 6.18 14.46
N MET A 62 2.20 4.96 14.78
CA MET A 62 3.63 4.59 14.70
C MET A 62 4.21 4.76 13.30
N ARG A 63 3.38 4.71 12.25
CA ARG A 63 3.83 4.96 10.89
C ARG A 63 4.23 6.41 10.65
N ASN A 64 3.76 7.36 11.47
CA ASN A 64 4.11 8.78 11.35
C ASN A 64 5.57 9.05 11.71
N HIS A 65 6.17 8.19 12.53
CA HIS A 65 7.59 8.25 12.89
C HIS A 65 8.52 7.66 11.82
N LEU A 66 7.96 6.99 10.80
CA LEU A 66 8.76 6.55 9.67
C LEU A 66 9.09 7.76 8.79
N ARG A 67 10.37 7.86 8.41
CA ARG A 67 10.87 8.88 7.48
C ARG A 67 10.07 8.97 6.17
N THR A 68 9.41 7.88 5.76
CA THR A 68 8.55 7.86 4.59
C THR A 68 7.08 7.71 4.99
N LYS A 69 6.26 8.71 4.66
CA LYS A 69 4.81 8.76 4.96
C LYS A 69 3.94 7.92 4.01
N ARG A 70 4.51 6.89 3.37
CA ARG A 70 3.76 6.03 2.44
C ARG A 70 2.66 5.27 3.18
N LYS A 71 1.45 5.24 2.61
CA LYS A 71 0.32 4.46 3.16
C LYS A 71 0.60 2.96 3.15
N PHE A 72 1.29 2.48 2.12
CA PHE A 72 1.64 1.07 1.94
C PHE A 72 3.15 0.90 1.69
N ARG A 73 3.65 -0.26 2.08
CA ARG A 73 4.99 -0.68 1.66
C ARG A 73 4.93 -1.14 0.21
N HIS A 74 5.85 -0.64 -0.61
CA HIS A 74 6.07 -1.16 -1.94
C HIS A 74 7.16 -2.25 -1.91
N ALA A 75 7.05 -3.22 -2.83
CA ALA A 75 8.14 -4.15 -3.09
C ALA A 75 9.39 -3.38 -3.57
N LYS A 76 10.58 -3.97 -3.38
CA LYS A 76 11.86 -3.35 -3.76
C LYS A 76 11.91 -2.95 -5.24
N ASN A 77 11.26 -3.73 -6.11
CA ASN A 77 11.22 -3.53 -7.56
C ASN A 77 9.92 -2.85 -8.04
N HIS A 78 9.16 -2.22 -7.15
CA HIS A 78 7.94 -1.54 -7.56
C HIS A 78 8.28 -0.34 -8.45
N LYS A 79 7.95 -0.47 -9.74
CA LYS A 79 7.92 0.67 -10.66
C LYS A 79 6.56 1.34 -10.48
N ALA A 80 6.55 2.63 -10.18
CA ALA A 80 5.32 3.40 -10.33
C ALA A 80 4.90 3.28 -11.80
N GLY A 81 3.71 2.75 -12.05
CA GLY A 81 3.23 2.61 -13.42
C GLY A 81 3.23 3.98 -14.08
N SER A 82 3.88 4.09 -15.24
CA SER A 82 3.68 5.21 -16.15
C SER A 82 2.32 5.02 -16.82
N ALA A 83 1.25 5.18 -16.05
CA ALA A 83 -0.05 5.39 -16.66
C ALA A 83 0.06 6.74 -17.38
N SER A 84 0.08 6.72 -18.71
CA SER A 84 -0.08 7.94 -19.49
C SER A 84 -1.39 8.58 -19.02
N ARG A 85 -1.28 9.78 -18.48
CA ARG A 85 -2.45 10.54 -18.06
C ARG A 85 -3.24 10.84 -19.33
N ILE A 86 -4.50 10.40 -19.39
CA ILE A 86 -5.40 10.77 -20.49
C ILE A 86 -5.42 12.30 -20.53
N LEU A 87 -4.95 12.89 -21.63
CA LEU A 87 -4.94 14.34 -21.82
C LEU A 87 -6.40 14.82 -21.73
N ASP A 88 -6.68 15.80 -20.87
CA ASP A 88 -8.04 16.32 -20.61
C ASP A 88 -9.08 15.27 -20.20
N GLY A 89 -8.65 14.15 -19.61
CA GLY A 89 -9.54 13.11 -19.12
C GLY A 89 -10.53 13.62 -18.08
N ILE A 90 -11.82 13.59 -18.41
CA ILE A 90 -12.90 13.92 -17.48
C ILE A 90 -13.10 12.75 -16.51
N SER A 91 -13.06 13.03 -15.20
CA SER A 91 -13.30 12.00 -14.20
C SER A 91 -14.72 11.43 -14.33
N ILE A 92 -14.88 10.12 -14.09
CA ILE A 92 -16.18 9.45 -14.06
C ILE A 92 -17.13 10.14 -13.06
N SER A 93 -16.62 10.70 -11.97
CA SER A 93 -17.43 11.43 -10.98
C SER A 93 -18.03 12.74 -11.51
N LYS A 94 -17.52 13.28 -12.61
CA LYS A 94 -18.04 14.49 -13.26
C LYS A 94 -19.09 14.17 -14.33
N ARG A 95 -19.46 12.90 -14.53
CA ARG A 95 -20.50 12.53 -15.50
C ARG A 95 -21.85 13.16 -15.12
N PRO A 96 -22.63 13.67 -16.09
CA PRO A 96 -23.99 14.13 -15.84
C PRO A 96 -24.87 13.00 -15.31
N ALA A 97 -25.80 13.31 -14.42
CA ALA A 97 -26.69 12.32 -13.80
C ALA A 97 -27.54 11.52 -14.82
N ILE A 98 -27.88 12.13 -15.96
CA ILE A 98 -28.66 11.50 -17.04
C ILE A 98 -27.98 10.26 -17.63
N VAL A 99 -26.65 10.16 -17.55
CA VAL A 99 -25.87 9.01 -18.04
C VAL A 99 -26.11 7.76 -17.19
N GLU A 100 -26.47 7.93 -15.91
CA GLU A 100 -26.75 6.80 -15.02
C GLU A 100 -28.15 6.20 -15.24
N ASP A 101 -29.09 7.01 -15.74
CA ASP A 101 -30.48 6.60 -16.00
C ASP A 101 -30.58 5.63 -17.20
N ARG A 102 -29.63 5.69 -18.15
CA ARG A 102 -29.57 4.82 -19.34
C ARG A 102 -30.85 4.78 -20.17
N ALA A 103 -31.71 5.79 -20.00
CA ALA A 103 -33.01 5.89 -20.66
C ALA A 103 -32.92 6.49 -22.07
N ILE A 104 -31.78 7.12 -22.42
CA ILE A 104 -31.58 7.81 -23.70
C ILE A 104 -30.45 7.12 -24.47
N PRO A 105 -30.66 6.84 -25.78
CA PRO A 105 -29.60 6.30 -26.64
C PRO A 105 -28.43 7.28 -26.81
N GLY A 106 -27.25 6.75 -27.12
CA GLY A 106 -26.05 7.56 -27.37
C GLY A 106 -25.04 7.64 -26.21
N HIS A 107 -25.28 6.93 -25.10
CA HIS A 107 -24.29 6.73 -24.05
C HIS A 107 -23.49 5.44 -24.31
N TRP A 108 -22.24 5.58 -24.75
CA TRP A 108 -21.36 4.46 -25.07
C TRP A 108 -20.33 4.22 -23.97
N GLU A 109 -20.05 2.95 -23.68
CA GLU A 109 -18.96 2.51 -22.83
C GLU A 109 -17.97 1.72 -23.67
N GLY A 110 -16.68 1.95 -23.46
CA GLY A 110 -15.65 1.17 -24.12
C GLY A 110 -14.55 0.79 -23.16
N ASP A 111 -14.12 -0.46 -23.24
CA ASP A 111 -12.97 -0.98 -22.52
C ASP A 111 -11.84 -1.29 -23.49
N LEU A 112 -10.60 -1.13 -23.04
CA LEU A 112 -9.42 -1.52 -23.78
C LEU A 112 -8.77 -2.72 -23.08
N ILE A 113 -8.77 -3.86 -23.75
CA ILE A 113 -8.08 -5.07 -23.30
C ILE A 113 -6.68 -5.07 -23.92
N CYS A 114 -5.66 -4.96 -23.08
CA CYS A 114 -4.26 -5.02 -23.48
C CYS A 114 -3.75 -6.46 -23.38
N GLY A 115 -3.32 -7.04 -24.50
CA GLY A 115 -2.69 -8.35 -24.58
C GLY A 115 -1.16 -8.28 -24.53
N SER A 116 -0.52 -9.43 -24.76
CA SER A 116 0.94 -9.51 -24.89
C SER A 116 1.43 -8.94 -26.23
N LYS A 117 2.72 -8.64 -26.35
CA LYS A 117 3.36 -8.16 -27.59
C LYS A 117 2.70 -6.91 -28.21
N ASN A 118 2.25 -5.97 -27.37
CA ASN A 118 1.64 -4.72 -27.84
C ASN A 118 0.34 -4.96 -28.66
N SER A 119 -0.43 -6.00 -28.30
CA SER A 119 -1.75 -6.26 -28.87
C SER A 119 -2.86 -5.62 -28.04
N TYR A 120 -3.92 -5.16 -28.71
CA TYR A 120 -5.02 -4.43 -28.09
C TYR A 120 -6.35 -4.80 -28.73
N ILE A 121 -7.38 -4.97 -27.92
CA ILE A 121 -8.78 -5.13 -28.34
C ILE A 121 -9.60 -4.04 -27.66
N ALA A 122 -10.29 -3.23 -28.45
CA ALA A 122 -11.25 -2.27 -27.93
C ALA A 122 -12.66 -2.88 -28.01
N THR A 123 -13.39 -2.85 -26.90
CA THR A 123 -14.83 -3.14 -26.88
C THR A 123 -15.59 -1.82 -26.83
N VAL A 124 -16.74 -1.76 -27.49
CA VAL A 124 -17.62 -0.59 -27.47
C VAL A 124 -19.05 -1.11 -27.38
N VAL A 125 -19.78 -0.68 -26.36
CA VAL A 125 -21.14 -1.14 -26.06
C VAL A 125 -22.02 0.07 -25.73
N GLU A 126 -23.24 0.09 -26.26
CA GLU A 126 -24.23 1.10 -25.90
C GLU A 126 -24.86 0.77 -24.54
N ARG A 127 -24.90 1.75 -23.64
CA ARG A 127 -25.53 1.62 -22.31
C ARG A 127 -27.01 1.90 -22.42
N GLN A 128 -27.78 0.92 -22.89
CA GLN A 128 -29.24 0.92 -22.83
C GLN A 128 -29.74 -0.01 -21.71
N SER A 129 -30.85 0.37 -21.06
CA SER A 129 -31.60 -0.56 -20.21
C SER A 129 -32.25 -1.64 -21.08
N ARG A 130 -32.24 -2.89 -20.59
CA ARG A 130 -32.94 -4.01 -21.22
C ARG A 130 -34.45 -3.92 -21.04
#